data_AF-A0A1V6KK95-F1
#
_entry.id   AF-A0A1V6KK95-F1
#
_cell.length_a   1.000
_cell.length_b   1.000
_cell.length_c   1.000
_cell.angle_alpha   90.00
_cell.angle_beta   90.00
_cell.angle_gamma   90.00
#
_symmetry.space_group_name_H-M   'P 1'
#
loop_
_entity.id
_entity.type
_entity.pdbx_description
1 polymer ?
#
loop_
_entity_poly.entity_id
_entity_poly.type
_entity_poly.pdbx_seq_one_letter_code
_entity_poly.pdbx_strand_id
1 'polypeptide(L)'
;MALALYPAAVNSPIATLSADITDNAVTIPFTGTLPDAPNIATIGSGNIAETIYYAANSGNQLTGVIREFDKNGTVGAKRAWSSGTTIQRRHTAYDHDVLRKGSIFPVYNIEGYGAPKGIAGDATAYIQAAVDSGEIDIWLPPGIWRITSPINATNRGLRGIRFHGSFMGSPNSSNDDGTVIIADTGGILFDFTGTSGVGFEHIKIHPGTLNPSTIGMLFARCASWSFFVDLRNTTINMADLPTANPIPAHAGGGYAGSIAIYNVESEQIRLYNTILRANTPLVLTNMNIYEVDSPFQTIAYQSTMSHVSIEGATEIWSISGPGIVLENTHTIKIDNVYFYCEDENASYAIKMYGNNQNIAISGNIESFDHLLSVEGITITNSWGTHTTTGRVQNLTIKAQMWGVGHLIYLKSSAGKVPNIQCGEIFFSSVNDDGSLSLFASNDTVANVQNMLIHLPCGVSFGNLSTGDSGGNIIMAVNHENPQIDLSTELANLVIGMYDFIFKGRRTRISDTEPTSGTWNKGDRIDNFTVAAGGKIGKVCTTSGTNGTLVGVTGSITKGSAELTVNTVANLKRGMYITITGVTGVKKITAVNGLVCTLDSNANATVTGAAVAYSPAVFKTWGTINT
;
A
#
# COMPACT_ATOMS: atom_id res chain seq x y z
N MET A 1 8.71 -43.27 -3.64
CA MET A 1 9.63 -43.57 -4.75
C MET A 1 9.15 -42.80 -5.97
N ALA A 2 10.04 -42.08 -6.65
CA ALA A 2 9.68 -41.43 -7.92
C ALA A 2 9.17 -42.48 -8.91
N LEU A 3 8.02 -42.21 -9.55
CA LEU A 3 7.54 -43.02 -10.67
C LEU A 3 8.52 -42.84 -11.84
N ALA A 4 9.16 -43.93 -12.27
CA ALA A 4 10.15 -43.90 -13.35
C ALA A 4 9.54 -44.49 -14.63
N LEU A 5 9.63 -43.77 -15.74
CA LEU A 5 9.24 -44.29 -17.05
C LEU A 5 10.34 -45.20 -17.58
N TYR A 6 10.03 -46.48 -17.80
CA TYR A 6 11.02 -47.44 -18.29
C TYR A 6 11.22 -47.34 -19.82
N PRO A 7 12.46 -47.42 -20.33
CA PRO A 7 12.76 -47.32 -21.75
C PRO A 7 11.94 -48.30 -22.60
N ALA A 8 11.38 -47.81 -23.70
CA ALA A 8 10.76 -48.64 -24.73
C ALA A 8 11.82 -49.26 -25.64
N ALA A 9 11.48 -50.38 -26.30
CA ALA A 9 12.26 -50.92 -27.40
C ALA A 9 11.59 -50.58 -28.74
N VAL A 10 12.42 -50.24 -29.74
CA VAL A 10 11.94 -50.00 -31.11
C VAL A 10 11.17 -51.23 -31.60
N ASN A 11 9.95 -51.00 -32.11
CA ASN A 11 9.00 -52.02 -32.58
C ASN A 11 8.49 -53.03 -31.54
N SER A 12 8.77 -52.83 -30.25
CA SER A 12 8.38 -53.73 -29.15
C SER A 12 8.58 -55.22 -29.48
N PRO A 13 9.84 -55.68 -29.61
CA PRO A 13 10.14 -57.05 -30.03
C PRO A 13 9.45 -58.10 -29.15
N ILE A 14 9.00 -59.19 -29.79
CA ILE A 14 8.36 -60.32 -29.10
C ILE A 14 9.43 -61.36 -28.76
N ALA A 15 9.51 -61.73 -27.48
CA ALA A 15 10.28 -62.87 -26.99
C ALA A 15 9.33 -63.98 -26.51
N THR A 16 9.88 -65.15 -26.21
CA THR A 16 9.14 -66.29 -25.64
C THR A 16 9.89 -66.86 -24.43
N LEU A 17 9.16 -67.43 -23.47
CA LEU A 17 9.78 -68.19 -22.38
C LEU A 17 10.52 -69.40 -22.95
N SER A 18 11.76 -69.64 -22.51
CA SER A 18 12.55 -70.79 -22.97
C SER A 18 12.39 -72.02 -22.07
N ALA A 19 11.75 -71.88 -20.91
CA ALA A 19 11.36 -72.96 -20.02
C ALA A 19 10.04 -72.62 -19.29
N ASP A 20 9.40 -73.64 -18.71
CA ASP A 20 8.27 -73.44 -17.80
C ASP A 20 8.72 -72.64 -16.57
N ILE A 21 7.88 -71.71 -16.11
CA ILE A 21 8.09 -70.95 -14.87
C ILE A 21 6.92 -71.13 -13.92
N THR A 22 7.21 -71.15 -12.63
CA THR A 22 6.18 -71.15 -11.57
C THR A 22 5.69 -69.73 -11.28
N ASP A 23 4.62 -69.62 -10.50
CA ASP A 23 4.06 -68.34 -10.04
C ASP A 23 4.99 -67.57 -9.07
N ASN A 24 6.00 -68.21 -8.50
CA ASN A 24 6.98 -67.61 -7.60
C ASN A 24 8.39 -67.48 -8.20
N ALA A 25 8.54 -67.66 -9.52
CA ALA A 25 9.83 -67.53 -10.17
C ALA A 25 10.37 -66.09 -10.06
N VAL A 26 11.58 -65.95 -9.50
CA VAL A 26 12.36 -64.69 -9.39
C VAL A 26 13.41 -64.54 -10.50
N THR A 27 13.50 -65.56 -11.35
CA THR A 27 14.35 -65.65 -12.53
C THR A 27 13.50 -66.19 -13.68
N ILE A 28 13.53 -65.51 -14.82
CA ILE A 28 12.70 -65.87 -15.98
C ILE A 28 13.60 -66.07 -17.21
N PRO A 29 13.76 -67.31 -17.70
CA PRO A 29 14.51 -67.59 -18.91
C PRO A 29 13.64 -67.31 -20.15
N PHE A 30 14.23 -66.69 -21.16
CA PHE A 30 13.52 -66.37 -22.41
C PHE A 30 14.39 -66.67 -23.64
N THR A 31 13.82 -66.49 -24.83
CA THR A 31 14.51 -66.47 -26.13
C THR A 31 13.98 -65.27 -26.91
N GLY A 32 14.86 -64.47 -27.50
CA GLY A 32 14.52 -63.26 -28.25
C GLY A 32 15.18 -62.02 -27.64
N THR A 33 14.57 -60.84 -27.86
CA THR A 33 15.12 -59.56 -27.41
C THR A 33 14.11 -58.86 -26.49
N LEU A 34 14.59 -58.36 -25.36
CA LEU A 34 13.88 -57.46 -24.45
C LEU A 34 14.77 -56.24 -24.17
N PRO A 35 14.21 -55.09 -23.79
CA PRO A 35 15.00 -53.92 -23.40
C PRO A 35 16.04 -54.21 -22.32
N ASP A 36 17.03 -53.31 -22.22
CA ASP A 36 17.98 -53.33 -21.11
C ASP A 36 17.25 -53.06 -19.78
N ALA A 37 17.76 -53.68 -18.73
CA ALA A 37 17.27 -53.52 -17.37
C ALA A 37 17.84 -52.24 -16.70
N PRO A 38 17.18 -51.69 -15.66
CA PRO A 38 15.90 -52.14 -15.10
C PRO A 38 14.73 -51.82 -16.03
N ASN A 39 13.77 -52.73 -16.15
CA ASN A 39 12.59 -52.52 -17.00
C ASN A 39 11.40 -53.39 -16.57
N ILE A 40 10.30 -53.28 -17.30
CA ILE A 40 9.10 -54.11 -17.17
C ILE A 40 8.86 -54.95 -18.42
N ALA A 41 8.15 -56.05 -18.28
CA ALA A 41 7.68 -56.86 -19.40
C ALA A 41 6.32 -57.48 -19.08
N THR A 42 5.56 -57.81 -20.11
CA THR A 42 4.27 -58.47 -20.00
C THR A 42 4.38 -59.91 -20.51
N ILE A 43 4.07 -60.88 -19.65
CA ILE A 43 3.98 -62.31 -20.00
C ILE A 43 2.54 -62.63 -20.39
N GLY A 44 2.37 -63.37 -21.48
CA GLY A 44 1.06 -63.80 -21.98
C GLY A 44 0.28 -62.71 -22.72
N SER A 45 -1.02 -62.93 -22.89
CA SER A 45 -1.93 -62.04 -23.63
C SER A 45 -3.35 -62.07 -23.04
N GLY A 46 -4.19 -61.12 -23.49
CA GLY A 46 -5.57 -60.99 -23.03
C GLY A 46 -5.70 -60.68 -21.54
N ASN A 47 -6.83 -61.08 -20.94
CA ASN A 47 -7.17 -60.77 -19.54
C ASN A 47 -6.35 -61.54 -18.50
N ILE A 48 -5.50 -62.46 -18.96
CA ILE A 48 -4.67 -63.30 -18.08
C ILE A 48 -3.20 -62.87 -18.06
N ALA A 49 -2.83 -61.85 -18.84
CA ALA A 49 -1.47 -61.37 -18.91
C ALA A 49 -0.97 -60.83 -17.56
N GLU A 50 0.33 -60.92 -17.35
CA GLU A 50 1.01 -60.47 -16.12
C GLU A 50 2.11 -59.47 -16.47
N THR A 51 2.13 -58.31 -15.81
CA THR A 51 3.25 -57.38 -15.87
C THR A 51 4.26 -57.70 -14.77
N ILE A 52 5.52 -57.84 -15.15
CA ILE A 52 6.65 -58.06 -14.25
C ILE A 52 7.61 -56.88 -14.33
N TYR A 53 8.38 -56.68 -13.26
CA TYR A 53 9.60 -55.89 -13.27
C TYR A 53 10.81 -56.81 -13.25
N TYR A 54 11.91 -56.43 -13.88
CA TYR A 54 13.20 -57.11 -13.80
C TYR A 54 14.33 -56.11 -13.56
N ALA A 55 15.20 -56.42 -12.60
CA ALA A 55 16.34 -55.58 -12.23
C ALA A 55 17.55 -55.79 -13.15
N ALA A 56 17.69 -56.98 -13.75
CA ALA A 56 18.78 -57.31 -14.67
C ALA A 56 18.30 -58.20 -15.83
N ASN A 57 18.92 -58.02 -17.00
CA ASN A 57 18.69 -58.78 -18.22
C ASN A 57 20.05 -59.20 -18.79
N SER A 58 20.41 -60.47 -18.69
CA SER A 58 21.70 -60.98 -19.17
C SER A 58 21.61 -62.43 -19.61
N GLY A 59 22.21 -62.78 -20.75
CA GLY A 59 22.29 -64.17 -21.21
C GLY A 59 20.91 -64.81 -21.46
N ASN A 60 19.95 -64.04 -21.98
CA ASN A 60 18.55 -64.45 -22.15
C ASN A 60 17.86 -64.88 -20.85
N GLN A 61 18.26 -64.25 -19.75
CA GLN A 61 17.71 -64.51 -18.42
C GLN A 61 17.41 -63.19 -17.72
N LEU A 62 16.15 -63.02 -17.30
CA LEU A 62 15.73 -61.92 -16.44
C LEU A 62 15.94 -62.32 -14.98
N THR A 63 16.57 -61.46 -14.19
CA THR A 63 16.82 -61.69 -12.76
C THR A 63 16.37 -60.50 -11.91
N GLY A 64 16.21 -60.73 -10.60
CA GLY A 64 15.58 -59.75 -9.70
C GLY A 64 14.13 -59.48 -10.10
N VAL A 65 13.42 -60.51 -10.58
CA VAL A 65 12.07 -60.35 -11.09
C VAL A 65 11.08 -60.12 -9.95
N ILE A 66 10.32 -59.03 -10.04
CA ILE A 66 9.14 -58.80 -9.22
C ILE A 66 7.92 -59.17 -10.07
N ARG A 67 7.18 -60.19 -9.60
CA ARG A 67 5.92 -60.66 -10.18
C ARG A 67 4.77 -59.77 -9.70
N GLU A 68 3.64 -59.76 -10.41
CA GLU A 68 2.48 -58.89 -10.10
C GLU A 68 2.81 -57.40 -9.99
N PHE A 69 3.75 -56.90 -10.80
CA PHE A 69 4.25 -55.53 -10.66
C PHE A 69 3.17 -54.46 -10.87
N ASP A 70 2.18 -54.74 -11.72
CA ASP A 70 1.08 -53.83 -12.07
C ASP A 70 -0.25 -54.59 -12.05
N LYS A 71 -0.70 -54.97 -10.83
CA LYS A 71 -1.89 -55.81 -10.58
C LYS A 71 -3.07 -54.98 -10.09
N ASN A 72 -4.26 -55.30 -10.60
CA ASN A 72 -5.54 -54.80 -10.08
C ASN A 72 -6.53 -55.97 -9.92
N GLY A 73 -6.82 -56.34 -8.67
CA GLY A 73 -7.65 -57.51 -8.37
C GLY A 73 -7.02 -58.82 -8.90
N THR A 74 -7.73 -59.52 -9.79
CA THR A 74 -7.25 -60.75 -10.44
C THR A 74 -6.53 -60.52 -11.77
N VAL A 75 -6.62 -59.30 -12.34
CA VAL A 75 -5.94 -58.91 -13.58
C VAL A 75 -4.50 -58.52 -13.26
N GLY A 76 -3.54 -59.04 -14.04
CA GLY A 76 -2.11 -58.85 -13.75
C GLY A 76 -1.56 -59.77 -12.66
N ALA A 77 -2.35 -60.73 -12.16
CA ALA A 77 -1.91 -61.68 -11.12
C ALA A 77 -0.88 -62.70 -11.65
N LYS A 78 0.05 -63.08 -10.77
CA LYS A 78 1.13 -64.03 -11.07
C LYS A 78 0.58 -65.42 -11.25
N ARG A 79 1.21 -66.16 -12.16
CA ARG A 79 0.83 -67.55 -12.45
C ARG A 79 2.00 -68.36 -12.99
N ALA A 80 1.82 -69.68 -13.02
CA ALA A 80 2.69 -70.52 -13.80
C ALA A 80 2.47 -70.27 -15.30
N TRP A 81 3.55 -70.23 -16.05
CA TRP A 81 3.53 -70.05 -17.50
C TRP A 81 4.38 -71.13 -18.16
N SER A 82 3.86 -71.76 -19.21
CA SER A 82 4.60 -72.79 -19.95
C SER A 82 5.66 -72.16 -20.87
N SER A 83 6.69 -72.94 -21.19
CA SER A 83 7.65 -72.66 -22.25
C SER A 83 6.94 -72.31 -23.55
N GLY A 84 7.51 -71.39 -24.32
CA GLY A 84 6.91 -70.83 -25.53
C GLY A 84 5.90 -69.71 -25.29
N THR A 85 5.47 -69.44 -24.06
CA THR A 85 4.59 -68.30 -23.75
C THR A 85 5.27 -66.98 -24.14
N THR A 86 4.52 -66.08 -24.80
CA THR A 86 5.06 -64.77 -25.20
C THR A 86 5.41 -63.89 -24.00
N ILE A 87 6.54 -63.19 -24.08
CA ILE A 87 6.97 -62.15 -23.14
C ILE A 87 7.50 -60.95 -23.94
N GLN A 88 7.05 -59.74 -23.61
CA GLN A 88 7.38 -58.54 -24.39
C GLN A 88 7.18 -57.25 -23.59
N ARG A 89 7.93 -56.21 -23.93
CA ARG A 89 7.71 -54.85 -23.40
C ARG A 89 6.50 -54.22 -24.09
N ARG A 90 5.31 -54.32 -23.50
CA ARG A 90 4.09 -53.63 -23.96
C ARG A 90 3.91 -52.32 -23.23
N HIS A 91 3.15 -51.38 -23.82
CA HIS A 91 2.59 -50.26 -23.06
C HIS A 91 1.58 -50.82 -22.04
N THR A 92 1.77 -50.46 -20.76
CA THR A 92 1.02 -50.99 -19.62
C THR A 92 0.22 -49.88 -18.91
N ALA A 93 -0.66 -50.26 -17.99
CA ALA A 93 -1.35 -49.29 -17.12
C ALA A 93 -0.32 -48.50 -16.29
N TYR A 94 0.75 -49.16 -15.82
CA TYR A 94 1.89 -48.50 -15.20
C TYR A 94 2.47 -47.39 -16.07
N ASP A 95 2.78 -47.64 -17.35
CA ASP A 95 3.30 -46.61 -18.25
C ASP A 95 2.33 -45.43 -18.41
N HIS A 96 1.05 -45.74 -18.61
CA HIS A 96 0.01 -44.72 -18.75
C HIS A 96 -0.12 -43.89 -17.46
N ASP A 97 -0.07 -44.52 -16.30
CA ASP A 97 -0.15 -43.85 -15.00
C ASP A 97 1.12 -43.05 -14.68
N VAL A 98 2.32 -43.55 -15.03
CA VAL A 98 3.57 -42.77 -14.91
C VAL A 98 3.49 -41.54 -15.79
N LEU A 99 3.03 -41.66 -17.03
CA LEU A 99 2.87 -40.52 -17.93
C LEU A 99 1.77 -39.57 -17.44
N ARG A 100 0.63 -40.07 -16.98
CA ARG A 100 -0.45 -39.25 -16.42
C ARG A 100 -0.03 -38.52 -15.15
N LYS A 101 0.77 -39.17 -14.31
CA LYS A 101 1.27 -38.61 -13.05
C LYS A 101 2.53 -37.77 -13.23
N GLY A 102 3.29 -37.97 -14.30
CA GLY A 102 4.63 -37.41 -14.51
C GLY A 102 4.89 -36.63 -15.81
N SER A 103 3.97 -36.60 -16.77
CA SER A 103 4.16 -35.97 -18.09
C SER A 103 2.93 -35.12 -18.42
N ILE A 104 2.96 -33.79 -18.33
CA ILE A 104 3.39 -32.91 -19.43
C ILE A 104 4.10 -31.63 -18.91
N PHE A 105 4.30 -31.48 -17.60
CA PHE A 105 5.08 -30.38 -17.00
C PHE A 105 5.88 -30.90 -15.79
N PRO A 106 7.00 -30.27 -15.39
CA PRO A 106 7.74 -30.56 -14.15
C PRO A 106 6.92 -30.12 -12.93
N VAL A 107 5.75 -30.74 -12.79
CA VAL A 107 4.65 -30.25 -11.98
C VAL A 107 4.20 -31.40 -11.08
N TYR A 108 4.30 -31.20 -9.77
CA TYR A 108 3.82 -32.21 -8.82
C TYR A 108 2.29 -32.13 -8.72
N ASN A 109 1.58 -33.09 -9.31
CA ASN A 109 0.12 -33.18 -9.24
C ASN A 109 -0.31 -34.02 -8.02
N ILE A 110 -0.89 -33.36 -7.00
CA ILE A 110 -1.29 -34.00 -5.74
C ILE A 110 -2.35 -35.10 -5.89
N GLU A 111 -3.25 -35.02 -6.88
CA GLU A 111 -4.31 -36.02 -7.10
C GLU A 111 -3.72 -37.34 -7.64
N GLY A 112 -2.63 -37.26 -8.41
CA GLY A 112 -1.89 -38.43 -8.87
C GLY A 112 -1.33 -39.30 -7.73
N TYR A 113 -1.23 -38.72 -6.53
CA TYR A 113 -0.76 -39.36 -5.29
C TYR A 113 -1.88 -39.71 -4.32
N GLY A 114 -3.15 -39.54 -4.69
CA GLY A 114 -4.30 -39.97 -3.89
C GLY A 114 -4.77 -38.94 -2.84
N ALA A 115 -4.42 -37.66 -3.01
CA ALA A 115 -4.93 -36.59 -2.14
C ALA A 115 -6.46 -36.65 -2.04
N PRO A 116 -7.05 -36.68 -0.82
CA PRO A 116 -8.48 -36.78 -0.67
C PRO A 116 -9.14 -35.45 -1.06
N LYS A 117 -10.14 -35.53 -1.94
CA LYS A 117 -10.91 -34.38 -2.41
C LYS A 117 -12.18 -34.20 -1.59
N GLY A 118 -12.57 -32.95 -1.35
CA GLY A 118 -13.77 -32.57 -0.59
C GLY A 118 -13.46 -32.14 0.84
N ILE A 119 -14.43 -31.47 1.48
CA ILE A 119 -14.29 -30.87 2.82
C ILE A 119 -14.02 -31.87 3.95
N ALA A 120 -14.33 -33.15 3.76
CA ALA A 120 -14.12 -34.21 4.74
C ALA A 120 -12.68 -34.76 4.72
N GLY A 121 -11.98 -34.62 3.60
CA GLY A 121 -10.64 -35.16 3.40
C GLY A 121 -9.55 -34.15 3.74
N ASP A 122 -8.57 -34.57 4.53
CA ASP A 122 -7.40 -33.75 4.83
C ASP A 122 -6.29 -33.96 3.77
N ALA A 123 -6.04 -32.91 2.98
CA ALA A 123 -5.05 -32.89 1.92
C ALA A 123 -3.65 -32.44 2.39
N THR A 124 -3.48 -32.08 3.66
CA THR A 124 -2.25 -31.44 4.17
C THR A 124 -1.00 -32.26 3.85
N ALA A 125 -0.98 -33.55 4.19
CA ALA A 125 0.19 -34.41 3.98
C ALA A 125 0.58 -34.56 2.51
N TYR A 126 -0.39 -34.45 1.59
CA TYR A 126 -0.15 -34.59 0.15
C TYR A 126 0.42 -33.30 -0.45
N ILE A 127 -0.10 -32.15 -0.03
CA ILE A 127 0.44 -30.84 -0.42
C ILE A 127 1.83 -30.67 0.19
N GLN A 128 2.02 -31.04 1.46
CA GLN A 128 3.35 -31.00 2.08
C GLN A 128 4.34 -31.93 1.37
N ALA A 129 3.93 -33.14 0.99
CA ALA A 129 4.79 -34.03 0.20
C ALA A 129 5.16 -33.45 -1.18
N ALA A 130 4.23 -32.71 -1.82
CA ALA A 130 4.51 -31.99 -3.06
C ALA A 130 5.56 -30.90 -2.85
N VAL A 131 5.42 -30.14 -1.77
CA VAL A 131 6.42 -29.15 -1.35
C VAL A 131 7.76 -29.85 -1.12
N ASP A 132 7.81 -30.83 -0.23
CA ASP A 132 9.02 -31.55 0.19
C ASP A 132 9.73 -32.31 -0.94
N SER A 133 9.05 -32.57 -2.06
CA SER A 133 9.66 -33.18 -3.25
C SER A 133 10.79 -32.34 -3.85
N GLY A 134 10.82 -31.04 -3.57
CA GLY A 134 11.79 -30.10 -4.14
C GLY A 134 11.40 -29.57 -5.53
N GLU A 135 10.24 -29.97 -6.05
CA GLU A 135 9.66 -29.38 -7.25
C GLU A 135 9.33 -27.91 -7.03
N ILE A 136 9.52 -27.10 -8.08
CA ILE A 136 9.20 -25.68 -8.06
C ILE A 136 7.71 -25.49 -8.33
N ASP A 137 7.14 -26.24 -9.28
CA ASP A 137 5.75 -26.09 -9.68
C ASP A 137 4.88 -27.20 -9.05
N ILE A 138 3.89 -26.79 -8.28
CA ILE A 138 2.90 -27.67 -7.65
C ILE A 138 1.55 -27.40 -8.28
N TRP A 139 0.93 -28.44 -8.84
CA TRP A 139 -0.40 -28.35 -9.43
C TRP A 139 -1.45 -28.93 -8.52
N LEU A 140 -2.45 -28.11 -8.26
CA LEU A 140 -3.64 -28.43 -7.49
C LEU A 140 -4.80 -28.53 -8.51
N PRO A 141 -5.23 -29.74 -8.91
CA PRO A 141 -6.30 -29.89 -9.87
C PRO A 141 -7.63 -29.32 -9.34
N PRO A 142 -8.62 -29.05 -10.22
CA PRO A 142 -9.92 -28.55 -9.79
C PRO A 142 -10.51 -29.45 -8.69
N GLY A 143 -10.95 -28.85 -7.60
CA GLY A 143 -11.48 -29.54 -6.45
C GLY A 143 -11.34 -28.75 -5.16
N ILE A 144 -11.93 -29.30 -4.10
CA ILE A 144 -11.87 -28.74 -2.75
C ILE A 144 -10.82 -29.51 -1.95
N TRP A 145 -9.84 -28.81 -1.39
CA TRP A 145 -8.69 -29.39 -0.69
C TRP A 145 -8.62 -28.78 0.71
N ARG A 146 -9.01 -29.53 1.74
CA ARG A 146 -8.94 -29.05 3.12
C ARG A 146 -7.55 -29.24 3.69
N ILE A 147 -7.02 -28.20 4.34
CA ILE A 147 -5.73 -28.19 4.99
C ILE A 147 -5.95 -27.92 6.48
N THR A 148 -5.46 -28.82 7.33
CA THR A 148 -5.72 -28.81 8.79
C THR A 148 -4.48 -28.45 9.61
N SER A 149 -3.31 -28.36 8.98
CA SER A 149 -2.07 -27.86 9.59
C SER A 149 -1.26 -27.00 8.61
N PRO A 150 -0.41 -26.09 9.10
CA PRO A 150 0.33 -25.16 8.23
C PRO A 150 1.19 -25.89 7.18
N ILE A 151 1.14 -25.44 5.93
CA ILE A 151 2.05 -25.90 4.88
C ILE A 151 3.39 -25.18 5.02
N ASN A 152 4.45 -25.96 5.29
CA ASN A 152 5.81 -25.48 5.39
C ASN A 152 6.42 -25.33 3.99
N ALA A 153 6.43 -24.10 3.47
CA ALA A 153 7.10 -23.74 2.23
C ALA A 153 8.26 -22.76 2.47
N THR A 154 8.93 -22.89 3.62
CA THR A 154 10.00 -21.99 4.08
C THR A 154 11.38 -22.30 3.45
N ASN A 155 12.29 -21.32 3.47
CA ASN A 155 13.70 -21.44 3.08
C ASN A 155 13.99 -22.06 1.68
N ARG A 156 13.18 -21.79 0.66
CA ARG A 156 13.43 -22.32 -0.71
C ARG A 156 14.48 -21.57 -1.53
N GLY A 157 15.07 -20.51 -0.97
CA GLY A 157 16.08 -19.69 -1.65
C GLY A 157 15.57 -19.13 -3.00
N LEU A 158 16.46 -18.94 -3.96
CA LEU A 158 16.15 -18.36 -5.28
C LEU A 158 15.30 -19.25 -6.20
N ARG A 159 15.25 -20.56 -5.97
CA ARG A 159 14.45 -21.47 -6.81
C ARG A 159 12.95 -21.30 -6.56
N GLY A 160 12.60 -20.88 -5.35
CA GLY A 160 11.24 -20.60 -4.94
C GLY A 160 10.29 -21.77 -5.02
N ILE A 161 9.01 -21.44 -5.12
CA ILE A 161 7.92 -22.39 -5.19
C ILE A 161 6.69 -21.72 -5.81
N ARG A 162 5.96 -22.45 -6.64
CA ARG A 162 4.81 -21.94 -7.38
C ARG A 162 3.66 -22.91 -7.25
N PHE A 163 2.54 -22.43 -6.74
CA PHE A 163 1.29 -23.18 -6.67
C PHE A 163 0.37 -22.74 -7.80
N HIS A 164 -0.10 -23.72 -8.55
CA HIS A 164 -0.95 -23.55 -9.72
C HIS A 164 -2.27 -24.27 -9.47
N GLY A 165 -3.37 -23.53 -9.50
CA GLY A 165 -4.70 -24.10 -9.52
C GLY A 165 -5.31 -24.09 -10.92
N SER A 166 -6.53 -24.62 -11.01
CA SER A 166 -7.37 -24.47 -12.18
C SER A 166 -8.47 -23.49 -11.86
N PHE A 167 -8.46 -22.33 -12.51
CA PHE A 167 -9.51 -21.34 -12.32
C PHE A 167 -10.60 -21.52 -13.38
N MET A 168 -11.84 -21.79 -12.96
CA MET A 168 -13.00 -21.85 -13.85
C MET A 168 -14.10 -20.92 -13.33
N GLY A 169 -13.89 -19.60 -13.35
CA GLY A 169 -14.97 -18.69 -12.94
C GLY A 169 -14.53 -17.24 -12.86
N SER A 170 -15.45 -16.35 -12.47
CA SER A 170 -15.09 -15.03 -11.97
C SER A 170 -14.46 -15.20 -10.57
N PRO A 171 -13.48 -14.39 -10.16
CA PRO A 171 -12.98 -14.41 -8.77
C PRO A 171 -14.07 -14.07 -7.75
N ASN A 172 -15.16 -13.45 -8.22
CA ASN A 172 -16.39 -13.15 -7.49
C ASN A 172 -17.47 -14.24 -7.58
N SER A 173 -17.25 -15.37 -8.25
CA SER A 173 -18.26 -16.44 -8.26
C SER A 173 -18.27 -17.14 -6.90
N SER A 174 -19.44 -17.15 -6.26
CA SER A 174 -19.73 -17.95 -5.07
C SER A 174 -19.70 -19.46 -5.35
N ASN A 175 -19.61 -19.86 -6.61
CA ASN A 175 -19.44 -21.25 -7.00
C ASN A 175 -17.99 -21.68 -6.71
N ASP A 176 -17.85 -22.82 -6.02
CA ASP A 176 -16.61 -23.54 -5.75
C ASP A 176 -15.99 -24.19 -7.02
N ASP A 177 -16.18 -23.54 -8.17
CA ASP A 177 -15.63 -23.98 -9.44
C ASP A 177 -14.11 -23.73 -9.47
N GLY A 178 -13.35 -24.75 -9.88
CA GLY A 178 -11.89 -24.68 -9.94
C GLY A 178 -11.19 -25.26 -8.71
N THR A 179 -10.01 -24.74 -8.39
CA THR A 179 -9.22 -25.18 -7.22
C THR A 179 -9.53 -24.33 -6.00
N VAL A 180 -10.09 -24.96 -4.98
CA VAL A 180 -10.47 -24.35 -3.70
C VAL A 180 -9.69 -25.00 -2.56
N ILE A 181 -9.05 -24.20 -1.73
CA ILE A 181 -8.40 -24.63 -0.49
C ILE A 181 -9.26 -24.23 0.69
N ILE A 182 -9.55 -25.16 1.59
CA ILE A 182 -10.25 -24.88 2.84
C ILE A 182 -9.21 -24.71 3.95
N ALA A 183 -9.11 -23.48 4.48
CA ALA A 183 -8.10 -23.04 5.41
C ALA A 183 -8.49 -23.34 6.86
N ASP A 184 -8.17 -24.52 7.36
CA ASP A 184 -8.69 -25.05 8.63
C ASP A 184 -7.58 -25.40 9.66
N THR A 185 -6.56 -24.54 9.73
CA THR A 185 -5.35 -24.77 10.54
C THR A 185 -5.38 -24.16 11.95
N GLY A 186 -6.28 -23.21 12.22
CA GLY A 186 -6.31 -22.43 13.45
C GLY A 186 -5.17 -21.41 13.61
N GLY A 187 -4.35 -21.24 12.57
CA GLY A 187 -3.18 -20.36 12.58
C GLY A 187 -2.81 -19.95 11.16
N ILE A 188 -1.55 -20.15 10.79
CA ILE A 188 -1.04 -19.88 9.43
C ILE A 188 -1.40 -21.03 8.50
N LEU A 189 -2.03 -20.74 7.37
CA LEU A 189 -2.29 -21.74 6.33
C LEU A 189 -1.03 -22.04 5.50
N PHE A 190 -0.43 -21.03 4.89
CA PHE A 190 0.84 -21.16 4.16
C PHE A 190 1.93 -20.30 4.77
N ASP A 191 3.08 -20.91 5.08
CA ASP A 191 4.25 -20.22 5.60
C ASP A 191 5.38 -20.22 4.56
N PHE A 192 5.70 -19.03 4.06
CA PHE A 192 6.74 -18.77 3.07
C PHE A 192 7.95 -18.06 3.67
N THR A 193 8.13 -18.11 4.98
CA THR A 193 9.24 -17.44 5.67
C THR A 193 10.60 -17.86 5.08
N GLY A 194 11.39 -16.90 4.62
CA GLY A 194 12.70 -17.13 4.00
C GLY A 194 12.67 -17.69 2.57
N THR A 195 11.52 -17.69 1.92
CA THR A 195 11.38 -18.18 0.55
C THR A 195 11.26 -17.04 -0.46
N SER A 196 12.13 -17.04 -1.46
CA SER A 196 12.02 -16.13 -2.60
C SER A 196 11.34 -16.80 -3.80
N GLY A 197 10.83 -16.04 -4.76
CA GLY A 197 10.23 -16.59 -5.97
C GLY A 197 8.94 -17.36 -5.71
N VAL A 198 8.08 -16.85 -4.81
CA VAL A 198 6.78 -17.45 -4.54
C VAL A 198 5.80 -17.08 -5.65
N GLY A 199 5.24 -18.08 -6.32
CA GLY A 199 4.10 -17.92 -7.22
C GLY A 199 2.86 -18.55 -6.62
N PHE A 200 1.72 -17.89 -6.74
CA PHE A 200 0.43 -18.48 -6.37
C PHE A 200 -0.63 -17.98 -7.33
N GLU A 201 -1.17 -18.88 -8.16
CA GLU A 201 -2.09 -18.50 -9.21
C GLU A 201 -3.26 -19.45 -9.39
N HIS A 202 -4.40 -18.88 -9.78
CA HIS A 202 -5.60 -19.62 -10.16
C HIS A 202 -6.21 -20.49 -9.03
N ILE A 203 -6.08 -20.04 -7.79
CA ILE A 203 -6.53 -20.75 -6.58
C ILE A 203 -7.48 -19.85 -5.78
N LYS A 204 -8.53 -20.45 -5.19
CA LYS A 204 -9.35 -19.82 -4.17
C LYS A 204 -8.99 -20.40 -2.80
N ILE A 205 -8.93 -19.57 -1.77
CA ILE A 205 -8.84 -19.97 -0.36
C ILE A 205 -10.14 -19.54 0.30
N HIS A 206 -10.78 -20.48 0.99
CA HIS A 206 -11.98 -20.27 1.80
C HIS A 206 -11.69 -20.62 3.26
N PRO A 207 -12.41 -20.01 4.22
CA PRO A 207 -12.21 -20.35 5.62
C PRO A 207 -12.67 -21.78 5.92
N GLY A 208 -11.92 -22.45 6.78
CA GLY A 208 -12.39 -23.67 7.43
C GLY A 208 -13.55 -23.41 8.40
N THR A 209 -14.34 -24.44 8.69
CA THR A 209 -15.49 -24.34 9.61
C THR A 209 -15.20 -24.92 10.98
N LEU A 210 -14.12 -25.67 11.17
CA LEU A 210 -13.83 -26.38 12.42
C LEU A 210 -12.73 -25.69 13.22
N ASN A 211 -11.70 -25.20 12.54
CA ASN A 211 -10.56 -24.51 13.10
C ASN A 211 -10.05 -23.47 12.06
N PRO A 212 -10.84 -22.43 11.75
CA PRO A 212 -10.50 -21.48 10.69
C PRO A 212 -9.11 -20.88 10.90
N SER A 213 -8.32 -20.82 9.83
CA SER A 213 -6.99 -20.23 9.86
C SER A 213 -7.08 -18.73 10.18
N THR A 214 -6.19 -18.23 11.03
CA THR A 214 -6.12 -16.80 11.39
C THR A 214 -5.28 -16.00 10.40
N ILE A 215 -4.36 -16.66 9.67
CA ILE A 215 -3.51 -16.08 8.64
C ILE A 215 -3.58 -16.93 7.37
N GLY A 216 -3.91 -16.32 6.22
CA GLY A 216 -3.92 -17.02 4.93
C GLY A 216 -2.50 -17.33 4.44
N MET A 217 -1.67 -16.30 4.31
CA MET A 217 -0.27 -16.44 3.88
C MET A 217 0.66 -15.58 4.72
N LEU A 218 1.71 -16.19 5.27
CA LEU A 218 2.82 -15.50 5.91
C LEU A 218 3.98 -15.41 4.92
N PHE A 219 4.36 -14.17 4.57
CA PHE A 219 5.62 -13.87 3.91
C PHE A 219 6.51 -13.18 4.92
N ALA A 220 7.63 -13.79 5.29
CA ALA A 220 8.55 -13.16 6.23
C ALA A 220 10.00 -13.39 5.83
N ARG A 221 10.88 -12.46 6.18
CA ARG A 221 12.33 -12.65 6.06
C ARG A 221 12.83 -13.51 7.24
N CYS A 222 13.85 -14.33 7.00
CA CYS A 222 14.61 -15.00 8.05
C CYS A 222 16.11 -14.78 7.82
N ALA A 223 16.98 -15.67 8.31
CA ALA A 223 18.41 -15.64 7.93
C ALA A 223 18.61 -15.71 6.41
N SER A 224 17.69 -16.36 5.69
CA SER A 224 17.57 -16.34 4.24
C SER A 224 16.71 -15.17 3.76
N TRP A 225 16.99 -14.68 2.56
CA TRP A 225 16.22 -13.59 1.96
C TRP A 225 14.85 -14.09 1.48
N SER A 226 13.85 -13.20 1.52
CA SER A 226 12.50 -13.43 0.99
C SER A 226 12.17 -12.28 0.03
N PHE A 227 12.05 -12.59 -1.26
CA PHE A 227 11.79 -11.61 -2.32
C PHE A 227 11.08 -12.24 -3.52
N PHE A 228 10.47 -11.43 -4.40
CA PHE A 228 9.72 -11.88 -5.57
C PHE A 228 8.54 -12.77 -5.20
N VAL A 229 7.49 -12.15 -4.67
CA VAL A 229 6.19 -12.80 -4.44
C VAL A 229 5.25 -12.34 -5.55
N ASP A 230 4.57 -13.27 -6.22
CA ASP A 230 3.68 -12.98 -7.34
C ASP A 230 2.37 -13.78 -7.18
N LEU A 231 1.30 -13.07 -6.81
CA LEU A 231 -0.04 -13.63 -6.68
C LEU A 231 -0.90 -13.15 -7.84
N ARG A 232 -1.52 -14.09 -8.56
CA ARG A 232 -2.28 -13.79 -9.77
C ARG A 232 -3.61 -14.53 -9.80
N ASN A 233 -4.70 -13.84 -10.11
CA ASN A 233 -6.02 -14.47 -10.29
C ASN A 233 -6.38 -15.38 -9.10
N THR A 234 -6.18 -14.88 -7.88
CA THR A 234 -6.36 -15.62 -6.64
C THR A 234 -7.41 -14.94 -5.78
N THR A 235 -8.24 -15.73 -5.11
CA THR A 235 -9.18 -15.22 -4.10
C THR A 235 -8.74 -15.78 -2.75
N ILE A 236 -8.54 -14.93 -1.74
CA ILE A 236 -8.24 -15.34 -0.38
C ILE A 236 -9.34 -14.79 0.52
N ASN A 237 -10.28 -15.65 0.88
CA ASN A 237 -11.37 -15.36 1.79
C ASN A 237 -11.08 -16.01 3.15
N MET A 238 -10.98 -15.18 4.19
CA MET A 238 -10.73 -15.60 5.56
C MET A 238 -12.00 -15.49 6.40
N ALA A 239 -12.02 -16.19 7.54
CA ALA A 239 -13.14 -16.15 8.46
C ALA A 239 -13.20 -14.79 9.18
N ASP A 240 -14.40 -14.35 9.55
CA ASP A 240 -14.56 -13.22 10.46
C ASP A 240 -14.15 -13.66 11.87
N LEU A 241 -12.93 -13.29 12.27
CA LEU A 241 -12.32 -13.64 13.55
C LEU A 241 -11.74 -12.37 14.19
N PRO A 242 -12.58 -11.42 14.63
CA PRO A 242 -12.13 -10.08 15.04
C PRO A 242 -11.23 -10.08 16.28
N THR A 243 -11.15 -11.20 17.02
CA THR A 243 -10.29 -11.40 18.19
C THR A 243 -9.03 -12.24 17.91
N ALA A 244 -8.74 -12.54 16.64
CA ALA A 244 -7.49 -13.20 16.25
C ALA A 244 -6.33 -12.19 16.16
N ASN A 245 -5.10 -12.72 16.28
CA ASN A 245 -3.85 -11.97 16.08
C ASN A 245 -3.79 -10.69 16.96
N PRO A 246 -3.56 -10.83 18.28
CA PRO A 246 -3.58 -9.71 19.22
C PRO A 246 -2.53 -8.65 18.85
N ILE A 247 -2.95 -7.40 18.93
CA ILE A 247 -2.07 -6.25 18.76
C ILE A 247 -1.37 -6.01 20.11
N PRO A 248 -0.03 -5.99 20.15
CA PRO A 248 0.69 -5.72 21.38
C PRO A 248 0.27 -4.39 22.01
N ALA A 249 0.26 -4.33 23.34
CA ALA A 249 -0.19 -3.13 24.07
C ALA A 249 0.61 -1.87 23.67
N HIS A 250 1.88 -2.02 23.29
CA HIS A 250 2.73 -0.91 22.84
C HIS A 250 2.35 -0.37 21.46
N ALA A 251 1.59 -1.13 20.66
CA ALA A 251 1.05 -0.75 19.35
C ALA A 251 -0.42 -0.31 19.42
N GLY A 252 -0.96 -0.04 20.62
CA GLY A 252 -2.33 0.45 20.83
C GLY A 252 -3.30 -0.59 21.41
N GLY A 253 -2.88 -1.86 21.55
CA GLY A 253 -3.75 -2.94 22.01
C GLY A 253 -4.85 -3.31 21.01
N GLY A 254 -5.60 -4.37 21.30
CA GLY A 254 -6.68 -4.86 20.45
C GLY A 254 -6.29 -6.09 19.64
N TYR A 255 -6.90 -6.26 18.47
CA TYR A 255 -6.75 -7.43 17.61
C TYR A 255 -6.77 -7.01 16.15
N ALA A 256 -5.89 -7.59 15.32
CA ALA A 256 -5.92 -7.38 13.88
C ALA A 256 -7.05 -8.18 13.20
N GLY A 257 -7.60 -9.17 13.91
CA GLY A 257 -8.52 -10.15 13.39
C GLY A 257 -7.85 -11.11 12.41
N SER A 258 -8.62 -11.78 11.55
CA SER A 258 -8.05 -12.60 10.49
C SER A 258 -7.30 -11.75 9.46
N ILE A 259 -6.22 -12.29 8.90
CA ILE A 259 -5.38 -11.61 7.91
C ILE A 259 -5.23 -12.51 6.67
N ALA A 260 -5.55 -12.00 5.47
CA ALA A 260 -5.38 -12.79 4.26
C ALA A 260 -3.89 -12.92 3.90
N ILE A 261 -3.17 -11.79 3.89
CA ILE A 261 -1.72 -11.75 3.65
C ILE A 261 -1.02 -10.94 4.74
N TYR A 262 -0.11 -11.59 5.47
CA TYR A 262 0.77 -10.94 6.44
C TYR A 262 2.20 -10.94 5.89
N ASN A 263 2.69 -9.77 5.48
CA ASN A 263 4.04 -9.60 4.97
C ASN A 263 4.94 -8.85 5.97
N VAL A 264 5.97 -9.53 6.45
CA VAL A 264 7.00 -9.00 7.35
C VAL A 264 8.34 -8.97 6.62
N GLU A 265 8.71 -7.81 6.09
CA GLU A 265 9.97 -7.58 5.38
C GLU A 265 10.24 -8.38 4.09
N SER A 266 9.26 -9.11 3.53
CA SER A 266 9.44 -9.64 2.18
C SER A 266 9.36 -8.50 1.16
N GLU A 267 10.28 -8.52 0.20
CA GLU A 267 10.40 -7.48 -0.83
C GLU A 267 9.80 -7.93 -2.16
N GLN A 268 9.50 -6.97 -3.04
CA GLN A 268 9.10 -7.25 -4.42
C GLN A 268 7.84 -8.12 -4.50
N ILE A 269 6.78 -7.68 -3.82
CA ILE A 269 5.47 -8.33 -3.85
C ILE A 269 4.63 -7.74 -4.98
N ARG A 270 4.02 -8.61 -5.78
CA ARG A 270 3.03 -8.27 -6.79
C ARG A 270 1.73 -9.00 -6.51
N LEU A 271 0.64 -8.25 -6.43
CA LEU A 271 -0.73 -8.75 -6.40
C LEU A 271 -1.42 -8.29 -7.68
N TYR A 272 -1.92 -9.22 -8.50
CA TYR A 272 -2.55 -8.91 -9.77
C TYR A 272 -3.87 -9.67 -9.93
N ASN A 273 -4.98 -8.96 -10.15
CA ASN A 273 -6.33 -9.55 -10.20
C ASN A 273 -6.61 -10.46 -9.00
N THR A 274 -6.29 -10.00 -7.79
CA THR A 274 -6.45 -10.79 -6.56
C THR A 274 -7.61 -10.23 -5.74
N ILE A 275 -8.34 -11.09 -5.04
CA ILE A 275 -9.38 -10.65 -4.09
C ILE A 275 -8.96 -11.08 -2.70
N LEU A 276 -8.81 -10.11 -1.80
CA LEU A 276 -8.45 -10.37 -0.40
C LEU A 276 -9.62 -9.97 0.49
N ARG A 277 -10.19 -10.94 1.21
CA ARG A 277 -11.27 -10.72 2.18
C ARG A 277 -10.88 -11.26 3.55
N ALA A 278 -10.78 -10.39 4.55
CA ALA A 278 -10.45 -10.73 5.94
C ALA A 278 -10.80 -9.57 6.88
N ASN A 279 -10.62 -9.72 8.20
CA ASN A 279 -10.73 -8.56 9.10
C ASN A 279 -9.70 -7.48 8.77
N THR A 280 -8.44 -7.87 8.51
CA THR A 280 -7.40 -7.01 7.97
C THR A 280 -6.80 -7.69 6.74
N PRO A 281 -7.33 -7.45 5.52
CA PRO A 281 -6.95 -8.20 4.31
C PRO A 281 -5.45 -8.24 4.02
N LEU A 282 -4.77 -7.10 4.12
CA LEU A 282 -3.36 -6.99 3.76
C LEU A 282 -2.58 -6.19 4.79
N VAL A 283 -1.46 -6.77 5.26
CA VAL A 283 -0.51 -6.07 6.11
C VAL A 283 0.87 -6.15 5.49
N LEU A 284 1.48 -4.99 5.31
CA LEU A 284 2.83 -4.81 4.79
C LEU A 284 3.63 -4.05 5.84
N THR A 285 4.57 -4.72 6.48
CA THR A 285 5.28 -4.19 7.66
C THR A 285 6.75 -4.57 7.61
N ASN A 286 7.62 -3.71 8.17
CA ASN A 286 9.02 -4.10 8.37
C ASN A 286 9.27 -4.70 9.77
N MET A 287 8.25 -4.82 10.61
CA MET A 287 8.34 -5.48 11.91
C MET A 287 7.15 -6.42 12.12
N ASN A 288 7.28 -7.39 13.02
CA ASN A 288 6.18 -8.28 13.38
C ASN A 288 5.19 -7.57 14.34
N ILE A 289 4.46 -6.57 13.83
CA ILE A 289 3.58 -5.70 14.61
C ILE A 289 2.38 -6.41 15.25
N TYR A 290 2.08 -7.65 14.85
CA TYR A 290 0.98 -8.47 15.36
C TYR A 290 1.45 -9.80 15.97
N GLU A 291 2.75 -9.93 16.24
CA GLU A 291 3.34 -11.12 16.89
C GLU A 291 2.97 -12.45 16.20
N VAL A 292 2.83 -12.42 14.88
CA VAL A 292 2.58 -13.61 14.05
C VAL A 292 3.93 -14.26 13.74
N ASP A 293 4.29 -15.30 14.49
CA ASP A 293 5.54 -16.03 14.27
C ASP A 293 5.37 -17.20 13.30
N SER A 294 6.40 -17.43 12.48
CA SER A 294 6.51 -18.64 11.68
C SER A 294 6.68 -19.87 12.59
N PRO A 295 5.87 -20.93 12.45
CA PRO A 295 6.08 -22.18 13.18
C PRO A 295 7.32 -22.96 12.72
N PHE A 296 7.96 -22.57 11.60
CA PHE A 296 9.04 -23.32 10.98
C PHE A 296 10.37 -22.57 10.96
N GLN A 297 10.37 -21.24 11.04
CA GLN A 297 11.55 -20.38 10.95
C GLN A 297 11.52 -19.26 11.97
N THR A 298 12.71 -18.77 12.35
CA THR A 298 12.82 -17.52 13.09
C THR A 298 12.77 -16.35 12.12
N ILE A 299 11.82 -15.44 12.32
CA ILE A 299 11.74 -14.20 11.55
C ILE A 299 12.96 -13.33 11.90
N ALA A 300 13.63 -12.80 10.89
CA ALA A 300 14.75 -11.89 11.06
C ALA A 300 14.35 -10.50 10.58
N TYR A 301 14.75 -9.48 11.35
CA TYR A 301 14.42 -8.09 11.06
C TYR A 301 15.62 -7.34 10.46
N GLN A 302 15.37 -6.60 9.40
CA GLN A 302 16.27 -5.73 8.66
C GLN A 302 15.61 -4.36 8.42
N SER A 303 16.38 -3.38 7.95
CA SER A 303 15.95 -1.98 7.99
C SER A 303 14.87 -1.59 6.97
N THR A 304 14.54 -2.41 5.97
CA THR A 304 13.67 -1.97 4.86
C THR A 304 12.83 -3.08 4.24
N MET A 305 11.56 -2.77 3.95
CA MET A 305 10.68 -3.51 3.03
C MET A 305 10.42 -2.62 1.81
N SER A 306 10.61 -3.15 0.59
CA SER A 306 10.54 -2.37 -0.65
C SER A 306 9.79 -3.03 -1.80
N HIS A 307 9.23 -2.19 -2.69
CA HIS A 307 8.63 -2.57 -3.98
C HIS A 307 7.41 -3.48 -3.86
N VAL A 308 6.29 -2.94 -3.38
CA VAL A 308 5.00 -3.64 -3.47
C VAL A 308 4.15 -3.02 -4.57
N SER A 309 3.55 -3.86 -5.42
CA SER A 309 2.69 -3.47 -6.52
C SER A 309 1.37 -4.24 -6.42
N ILE A 310 0.27 -3.50 -6.33
CA ILE A 310 -1.09 -4.04 -6.25
C ILE A 310 -1.85 -3.47 -7.45
N GLU A 311 -2.20 -4.32 -8.40
CA GLU A 311 -2.62 -3.89 -9.74
C GLU A 311 -3.75 -4.79 -10.30
N GLY A 312 -4.28 -4.39 -11.45
CA GLY A 312 -5.35 -5.12 -12.14
C GLY A 312 -6.71 -4.88 -11.50
N ALA A 313 -7.64 -5.82 -11.69
CA ALA A 313 -8.94 -5.83 -11.01
C ALA A 313 -8.79 -6.44 -9.60
N THR A 314 -7.84 -5.93 -8.82
CA THR A 314 -7.62 -6.39 -7.45
C THR A 314 -8.64 -5.74 -6.51
N GLU A 315 -9.19 -6.52 -5.60
CA GLU A 315 -10.19 -6.09 -4.64
C GLU A 315 -9.74 -6.38 -3.20
N ILE A 316 -9.95 -5.42 -2.31
CA ILE A 316 -9.59 -5.46 -0.89
C ILE A 316 -10.87 -5.28 -0.07
N TRP A 317 -11.35 -6.37 0.52
CA TRP A 317 -12.62 -6.45 1.23
C TRP A 317 -12.36 -6.60 2.73
N SER A 318 -12.41 -5.50 3.46
CA SER A 318 -12.30 -5.57 4.91
C SER A 318 -13.61 -6.01 5.54
N ILE A 319 -13.54 -6.91 6.52
CA ILE A 319 -14.71 -7.29 7.32
C ILE A 319 -14.94 -6.26 8.43
N SER A 320 -13.91 -5.89 9.19
CA SER A 320 -14.05 -4.97 10.34
C SER A 320 -12.80 -4.14 10.70
N GLY A 321 -11.66 -4.41 10.09
CA GLY A 321 -10.41 -3.67 10.31
C GLY A 321 -10.06 -2.74 9.15
N PRO A 322 -8.82 -2.22 9.10
CA PRO A 322 -8.37 -1.49 7.93
C PRO A 322 -8.20 -2.42 6.72
N GLY A 323 -8.50 -1.93 5.51
CA GLY A 323 -8.30 -2.70 4.27
C GLY A 323 -6.83 -3.08 4.06
N ILE A 324 -5.93 -2.11 4.21
CA ILE A 324 -4.48 -2.30 4.13
C ILE A 324 -3.79 -1.62 5.32
N VAL A 325 -2.84 -2.32 5.93
CA VAL A 325 -1.91 -1.74 6.92
C VAL A 325 -0.52 -1.63 6.31
N LEU A 326 0.08 -0.44 6.40
CA LEU A 326 1.43 -0.14 5.94
C LEU A 326 2.27 0.34 7.13
N GLU A 327 3.37 -0.34 7.42
CA GLU A 327 4.29 0.06 8.48
C GLU A 327 5.74 0.07 7.96
N ASN A 328 6.41 1.22 8.08
CA ASN A 328 7.80 1.44 7.63
C ASN A 328 8.10 0.94 6.20
N THR A 329 7.19 1.23 5.27
CA THR A 329 7.24 0.70 3.90
C THR A 329 7.99 1.62 2.93
N HIS A 330 8.55 1.06 1.85
CA HIS A 330 9.21 1.84 0.80
C HIS A 330 8.73 1.43 -0.61
N THR A 331 8.35 2.40 -1.44
CA THR A 331 7.89 2.19 -2.82
C THR A 331 6.71 1.22 -2.91
N ILE A 332 5.53 1.71 -2.51
CA ILE A 332 4.26 0.98 -2.62
C ILE A 332 3.44 1.61 -3.73
N LYS A 333 3.02 0.81 -4.70
CA LYS A 333 2.14 1.21 -5.79
C LYS A 333 0.83 0.41 -5.69
N ILE A 334 -0.26 1.11 -5.48
CA ILE A 334 -1.62 0.58 -5.52
C ILE A 334 -2.29 1.25 -6.72
N ASP A 335 -2.74 0.47 -7.70
CA ASP A 335 -3.18 0.98 -9.00
C ASP A 335 -4.50 0.33 -9.41
N ASN A 336 -5.56 1.15 -9.53
CA ASN A 336 -6.90 0.74 -9.90
C ASN A 336 -7.51 -0.36 -8.99
N VAL A 337 -7.26 -0.28 -7.69
CA VAL A 337 -7.77 -1.27 -6.71
C VAL A 337 -9.17 -0.90 -6.22
N TYR A 338 -10.03 -1.90 -6.02
CA TYR A 338 -11.32 -1.73 -5.38
C TYR A 338 -11.22 -1.96 -3.87
N PHE A 339 -11.63 -0.99 -3.06
CA PHE A 339 -11.69 -1.10 -1.61
C PHE A 339 -13.16 -1.20 -1.20
N TYR A 340 -13.49 -2.23 -0.43
CA TYR A 340 -14.82 -2.45 0.13
C TYR A 340 -14.72 -2.77 1.62
N CYS A 341 -15.73 -2.36 2.40
CA CYS A 341 -15.88 -2.81 3.77
C CYS A 341 -17.31 -3.30 4.08
N GLU A 342 -17.40 -4.39 4.85
CA GLU A 342 -18.68 -4.96 5.32
C GLU A 342 -19.19 -4.32 6.61
N ASP A 343 -18.28 -3.95 7.52
CA ASP A 343 -18.63 -3.19 8.73
C ASP A 343 -18.50 -1.70 8.44
N GLU A 344 -19.63 -1.00 8.44
CA GLU A 344 -19.70 0.45 8.26
C GLU A 344 -18.86 1.21 9.32
N ASN A 345 -18.48 0.57 10.44
CA ASN A 345 -17.63 1.19 11.46
C ASN A 345 -16.12 1.01 11.22
N ALA A 346 -15.73 0.24 10.20
CA ALA A 346 -14.32 0.07 9.88
C ALA A 346 -13.74 1.38 9.37
N SER A 347 -12.87 1.97 10.18
CA SER A 347 -12.61 3.39 10.03
C SER A 347 -11.77 3.74 8.80
N TYR A 348 -10.92 2.86 8.24
CA TYR A 348 -9.93 3.27 7.23
C TYR A 348 -9.69 2.25 6.12
N ALA A 349 -9.74 2.66 4.85
CA ALA A 349 -9.32 1.80 3.74
C ALA A 349 -7.82 1.48 3.81
N ILE A 350 -7.00 2.47 4.18
CA ILE A 350 -5.55 2.33 4.36
C ILE A 350 -5.14 2.93 5.70
N LYS A 351 -4.35 2.20 6.46
CA LYS A 351 -3.75 2.65 7.72
C LYS A 351 -2.22 2.62 7.61
N MET A 352 -1.58 3.74 7.88
CA MET A 352 -0.13 3.90 7.80
C MET A 352 0.50 4.19 9.16
N TYR A 353 1.62 3.54 9.43
CA TYR A 353 2.43 3.69 10.63
C TYR A 353 3.91 3.93 10.27
N GLY A 354 4.62 4.73 11.07
CA GLY A 354 6.06 4.89 10.93
C GLY A 354 6.50 5.64 9.65
N ASN A 355 7.64 5.22 9.06
CA ASN A 355 8.27 5.90 7.92
C ASN A 355 7.91 5.22 6.58
N ASN A 356 6.87 5.73 5.92
CA ASN A 356 6.41 5.22 4.61
C ASN A 356 6.88 6.13 3.47
N GLN A 357 7.57 5.61 2.48
CA GLN A 357 8.18 6.41 1.41
C GLN A 357 7.72 5.95 0.04
N ASN A 358 7.51 6.89 -0.89
CA ASN A 358 7.16 6.62 -2.29
C ASN A 358 5.86 5.80 -2.42
N ILE A 359 4.79 6.30 -1.80
CA ILE A 359 3.49 5.62 -1.82
C ILE A 359 2.59 6.26 -2.89
N ALA A 360 2.19 5.47 -3.88
CA ALA A 360 1.24 5.86 -4.91
C ALA A 360 -0.02 5.02 -4.78
N ILE A 361 -1.18 5.66 -4.65
CA ILE A 361 -2.47 5.00 -4.46
C ILE A 361 -3.44 5.48 -5.52
N SER A 362 -4.04 4.53 -6.24
CA SER A 362 -5.19 4.75 -7.11
C SER A 362 -6.19 3.61 -6.96
N GLY A 363 -7.48 3.97 -6.88
CA GLY A 363 -8.54 2.99 -6.66
C GLY A 363 -9.92 3.59 -6.47
N ASN A 364 -10.90 2.70 -6.34
CA ASN A 364 -12.27 3.04 -5.95
C ASN A 364 -12.47 2.64 -4.49
N ILE A 365 -13.16 3.46 -3.72
CA ILE A 365 -13.45 3.19 -2.32
C ILE A 365 -14.96 3.16 -2.14
N GLU A 366 -15.44 2.02 -1.66
CA GLU A 366 -16.83 1.76 -1.30
C GLU A 366 -16.88 1.40 0.19
N SER A 367 -17.83 1.98 0.93
CA SER A 367 -18.19 1.63 2.32
C SER A 367 -17.18 1.90 3.44
N PHE A 368 -15.98 2.43 3.18
CA PHE A 368 -15.10 2.91 4.26
C PHE A 368 -15.45 4.35 4.66
N ASP A 369 -15.41 4.66 5.96
CA ASP A 369 -15.59 6.04 6.48
C ASP A 369 -14.48 7.00 6.04
N HIS A 370 -13.26 6.47 5.98
CA HIS A 370 -12.08 7.23 5.63
C HIS A 370 -11.19 6.46 4.66
N LEU A 371 -10.58 7.18 3.74
CA LEU A 371 -9.58 6.59 2.84
C LEU A 371 -8.29 6.23 3.59
N LEU A 372 -7.77 7.16 4.38
CA LEU A 372 -6.42 7.08 4.93
C LEU A 372 -6.36 7.52 6.39
N SER A 373 -5.75 6.69 7.23
CA SER A 373 -5.21 7.08 8.55
C SER A 373 -3.69 7.02 8.54
N VAL A 374 -3.06 8.05 9.09
CA VAL A 374 -1.61 8.07 9.34
C VAL A 374 -1.38 8.27 10.84
N GLU A 375 -0.78 7.27 11.49
CA GLU A 375 -0.54 7.22 12.94
C GLU A 375 0.95 7.03 13.27
N GLY A 376 1.36 7.39 14.50
CA GLY A 376 2.63 6.90 15.08
C GLY A 376 3.92 7.69 14.75
N ILE A 377 3.88 9.02 14.58
CA ILE A 377 5.12 9.83 14.64
C ILE A 377 5.45 10.17 16.08
N THR A 378 6.11 9.26 16.79
CA THR A 378 6.64 9.55 18.12
C THR A 378 7.97 10.31 17.99
N ILE A 379 7.98 11.60 18.29
CA ILE A 379 9.21 12.37 18.53
C ILE A 379 9.49 12.32 20.04
N THR A 380 10.30 11.37 20.49
CA THR A 380 10.78 11.37 21.89
C THR A 380 12.09 12.15 21.96
N ASN A 381 12.13 13.25 22.73
CA ASN A 381 13.36 13.98 23.02
C ASN A 381 14.05 13.45 24.29
N SER A 382 15.38 13.50 24.24
CA SER A 382 16.42 13.40 25.27
C SER A 382 16.14 12.40 26.41
N TRP A 383 16.76 11.23 26.50
CA TRP A 383 18.19 10.95 26.33
C TRP A 383 18.40 9.48 25.92
N GLY A 384 18.89 9.24 24.70
CA GLY A 384 19.62 8.01 24.33
C GLY A 384 18.83 6.86 23.69
N THR A 385 18.33 7.02 22.46
CA THR A 385 18.35 6.03 21.34
C THR A 385 17.80 6.71 20.08
N HIS A 386 18.32 6.37 18.90
CA HIS A 386 18.05 7.05 17.63
C HIS A 386 16.55 7.07 17.27
N THR A 387 15.99 8.28 17.18
CA THR A 387 14.57 8.52 16.83
C THR A 387 14.41 8.54 15.31
N THR A 388 13.75 7.54 14.73
CA THR A 388 13.25 7.62 13.35
C THR A 388 11.99 8.49 13.35
N THR A 389 12.07 9.63 12.66
CA THR A 389 10.88 10.46 12.42
C THR A 389 10.02 9.71 11.39
N GLY A 390 8.82 9.28 11.75
CA GLY A 390 7.87 8.77 10.75
C GLY A 390 7.62 9.89 9.73
N ARG A 391 7.97 9.65 8.47
CA ARG A 391 7.85 10.62 7.39
C ARG A 391 7.11 9.94 6.26
N VAL A 392 6.01 10.55 5.81
CA VAL A 392 5.36 10.15 4.56
C VAL A 392 5.92 11.03 3.45
N GLN A 393 6.69 10.43 2.53
CA GLN A 393 7.32 11.14 1.41
C GLN A 393 6.71 10.71 0.08
N ASN A 394 6.44 11.67 -0.79
CA ASN A 394 5.96 11.44 -2.16
C ASN A 394 4.64 10.67 -2.21
N LEU A 395 3.71 10.99 -1.31
CA LEU A 395 2.36 10.43 -1.34
C LEU A 395 1.60 11.03 -2.52
N THR A 396 1.07 10.16 -3.39
CA THR A 396 0.18 10.52 -4.49
C THR A 396 -1.10 9.71 -4.36
N ILE A 397 -2.25 10.38 -4.32
CA ILE A 397 -3.57 9.74 -4.20
C ILE A 397 -4.45 10.15 -5.37
N LYS A 398 -5.03 9.14 -6.05
CA LYS A 398 -6.05 9.27 -7.10
C LYS A 398 -7.21 8.32 -6.81
N ALA A 399 -8.15 8.76 -5.99
CA ALA A 399 -9.29 7.94 -5.59
C ALA A 399 -10.60 8.46 -6.18
N GLN A 400 -11.45 7.54 -6.64
CA GLN A 400 -12.86 7.81 -6.89
C GLN A 400 -13.65 7.27 -5.69
N MET A 401 -14.44 8.14 -5.07
CA MET A 401 -15.16 7.82 -3.84
C MET A 401 -16.67 7.82 -4.13
N TRP A 402 -17.37 6.84 -3.57
CA TRP A 402 -18.83 6.71 -3.65
C TRP A 402 -19.39 6.77 -2.21
N GLY A 403 -20.43 7.58 -1.97
CA GLY A 403 -21.03 7.80 -0.64
C GLY A 403 -20.69 9.16 0.00
N VAL A 404 -21.23 9.43 1.19
CA VAL A 404 -21.18 10.75 1.87
C VAL A 404 -20.13 10.73 2.99
N GLY A 405 -19.30 11.78 3.10
CA GLY A 405 -18.52 12.04 4.34
C GLY A 405 -17.07 11.56 4.37
N HIS A 406 -16.43 11.38 3.21
CA HIS A 406 -15.09 10.81 3.14
C HIS A 406 -13.97 11.78 3.57
N LEU A 407 -13.27 11.47 4.67
CA LEU A 407 -12.17 12.29 5.20
C LEU A 407 -10.79 11.60 5.06
N ILE A 408 -9.74 12.40 4.82
CA ILE A 408 -8.35 12.01 5.14
C ILE A 408 -8.13 12.34 6.62
N TYR A 409 -7.88 11.32 7.44
CA TYR A 409 -7.69 11.49 8.87
C TYR A 409 -6.20 11.50 9.24
N LEU A 410 -5.69 12.67 9.62
CA LEU A 410 -4.30 12.84 10.05
C LEU A 410 -4.23 12.96 11.57
N LYS A 411 -3.76 11.92 12.26
CA LYS A 411 -3.66 11.91 13.72
C LYS A 411 -2.22 11.86 14.16
N SER A 412 -1.78 12.89 14.89
CA SER A 412 -0.51 12.82 15.63
C SER A 412 -0.78 12.40 17.07
N SER A 413 0.00 11.47 17.60
CA SER A 413 -0.03 11.12 19.03
C SER A 413 0.76 12.11 19.91
N ALA A 414 1.48 13.08 19.31
CA ALA A 414 2.46 13.93 19.99
C ALA A 414 2.30 15.46 19.74
N GLY A 415 1.12 15.93 19.31
CA GLY A 415 0.82 17.37 19.14
C GLY A 415 1.52 18.06 17.95
N LYS A 416 2.05 17.29 16.99
CA LYS A 416 2.63 17.79 15.74
C LYS A 416 2.16 16.94 14.57
N VAL A 417 1.44 17.57 13.64
CA VAL A 417 0.97 16.94 12.39
C VAL A 417 2.17 16.38 11.59
N PRO A 418 2.06 15.18 10.98
CA PRO A 418 3.08 14.63 10.09
C PRO A 418 3.60 15.65 9.07
N ASN A 419 4.91 15.66 8.81
CA ASN A 419 5.45 16.37 7.65
C ASN A 419 5.12 15.55 6.39
N ILE A 420 3.96 15.85 5.80
CA ILE A 420 3.52 15.23 4.56
C ILE A 420 4.03 16.06 3.39
N GLN A 421 5.02 15.53 2.69
CA GLN A 421 5.38 16.05 1.37
C GLN A 421 4.54 15.31 0.33
N CYS A 422 3.32 15.81 0.10
CA CYS A 422 2.51 15.37 -1.02
C CYS A 422 3.02 15.99 -2.32
N GLY A 423 3.05 15.20 -3.39
CA GLY A 423 3.30 15.72 -4.74
C GLY A 423 2.03 16.37 -5.29
N GLU A 424 1.01 15.55 -5.52
CA GLU A 424 -0.30 15.99 -6.02
C GLU A 424 -1.40 15.11 -5.40
N ILE A 425 -2.52 15.70 -5.00
CA ILE A 425 -3.73 14.99 -4.58
C ILE A 425 -4.86 15.37 -5.54
N PHE A 426 -5.41 14.40 -6.26
CA PHE A 426 -6.55 14.61 -7.18
C PHE A 426 -7.79 13.91 -6.64
N PHE A 427 -8.86 14.67 -6.44
CA PHE A 427 -10.19 14.15 -6.17
C PHE A 427 -11.06 14.37 -7.41
N SER A 428 -11.65 13.31 -7.98
CA SER A 428 -12.47 13.39 -9.19
C SER A 428 -13.97 13.46 -8.93
N SER A 429 -14.41 13.23 -7.68
CA SER A 429 -15.80 13.43 -7.25
C SER A 429 -15.83 14.19 -5.92
N VAL A 430 -16.77 15.13 -5.84
CA VAL A 430 -17.17 15.81 -4.60
C VAL A 430 -18.38 15.03 -4.06
N ASN A 431 -18.57 14.97 -2.73
CA ASN A 431 -19.76 14.38 -2.11
C ASN A 431 -21.06 14.88 -2.81
N ASP A 432 -22.16 14.13 -2.68
CA ASP A 432 -23.48 14.56 -3.19
C ASP A 432 -23.93 15.92 -2.62
N ASP A 433 -23.33 16.37 -1.51
CA ASP A 433 -23.56 17.68 -0.88
C ASP A 433 -22.55 18.79 -1.28
N GLY A 434 -21.57 18.49 -2.13
CA GLY A 434 -20.57 19.45 -2.58
C GLY A 434 -19.43 19.73 -1.58
N SER A 435 -19.31 18.98 -0.48
CA SER A 435 -18.27 19.21 0.54
C SER A 435 -17.01 18.34 0.33
N LEU A 436 -15.83 18.94 0.58
CA LEU A 436 -14.57 18.24 0.82
C LEU A 436 -13.98 18.80 2.12
N SER A 437 -13.92 17.97 3.17
CA SER A 437 -13.43 18.41 4.49
C SER A 437 -12.00 17.96 4.74
N LEU A 438 -11.06 18.90 4.78
CA LEU A 438 -9.69 18.67 5.25
C LEU A 438 -9.58 19.09 6.72
N PHE A 439 -9.65 18.15 7.65
CA PHE A 439 -9.44 18.41 9.07
C PHE A 439 -7.98 18.14 9.47
N ALA A 440 -7.26 19.19 9.86
CA ALA A 440 -6.07 19.06 10.69
C ALA A 440 -6.49 19.28 12.14
N SER A 441 -6.25 18.32 13.04
CA SER A 441 -6.58 18.48 14.46
C SER A 441 -5.87 19.70 15.06
N ASN A 442 -6.50 20.32 16.05
CA ASN A 442 -6.22 21.64 16.66
C ASN A 442 -4.82 21.90 17.27
N ASP A 443 -3.82 21.08 16.98
CA ASP A 443 -2.46 21.21 17.54
C ASP A 443 -1.46 21.73 16.50
N THR A 444 -0.55 22.59 16.97
CA THR A 444 0.53 23.30 16.23
C THR A 444 0.89 22.69 14.87
N VAL A 445 0.37 23.29 13.80
CA VAL A 445 0.61 22.88 12.41
C VAL A 445 2.08 23.13 12.06
N ALA A 446 2.83 22.05 11.81
CA ALA A 446 4.14 22.13 11.17
C ALA A 446 3.96 22.18 9.64
N ASN A 447 4.61 23.16 9.00
CA ASN A 447 4.88 23.33 7.57
C ASN A 447 4.23 22.32 6.61
N VAL A 448 2.96 22.54 6.25
CA VAL A 448 2.42 22.04 4.98
C VAL A 448 3.02 22.89 3.86
N GLN A 449 4.06 22.39 3.18
CA GLN A 449 4.65 23.05 2.02
C GLN A 449 4.17 22.37 0.74
N ASN A 450 3.77 23.19 -0.26
CA ASN A 450 3.48 22.77 -1.64
C ASN A 450 2.29 21.81 -1.84
N MET A 451 1.21 21.94 -1.05
CA MET A 451 -0.03 21.24 -1.38
C MET A 451 -0.76 21.98 -2.52
N LEU A 452 -0.74 21.42 -3.74
CA LEU A 452 -1.57 21.88 -4.85
C LEU A 452 -2.85 21.05 -4.88
N ILE A 453 -3.98 21.68 -4.56
CA ILE A 453 -5.31 21.04 -4.62
C ILE A 453 -5.98 21.50 -5.92
N HIS A 454 -6.15 20.60 -6.88
CA HIS A 454 -7.01 20.84 -8.05
C HIS A 454 -8.43 20.40 -7.73
N LEU A 455 -9.37 21.35 -7.67
CA LEU A 455 -10.78 21.09 -7.38
C LEU A 455 -11.62 21.35 -8.65
N PRO A 456 -12.40 20.35 -9.13
CA PRO A 456 -13.33 20.55 -10.23
C PRO A 456 -14.62 21.23 -9.71
N CYS A 457 -14.61 22.57 -9.67
CA CYS A 457 -15.73 23.51 -9.44
C CYS A 457 -16.58 23.40 -8.14
N GLY A 458 -16.99 24.57 -7.61
CA GLY A 458 -18.02 24.70 -6.56
C GLY A 458 -17.73 23.99 -5.24
N VAL A 459 -16.96 24.61 -4.34
CA VAL A 459 -16.67 24.04 -3.01
C VAL A 459 -16.98 25.07 -1.91
N SER A 460 -17.70 24.63 -0.89
CA SER A 460 -17.86 25.31 0.39
C SER A 460 -16.81 24.81 1.39
N PHE A 461 -16.10 25.73 2.05
CA PHE A 461 -15.13 25.39 3.10
C PHE A 461 -15.78 25.59 4.47
N GLY A 462 -15.83 24.53 5.28
CA GLY A 462 -16.10 24.64 6.72
C GLY A 462 -14.93 25.32 7.46
N ASN A 463 -15.20 25.78 8.69
CA ASN A 463 -14.28 26.57 9.53
C ASN A 463 -12.82 26.11 9.48
N LEU A 464 -11.96 26.94 8.89
CA LEU A 464 -10.52 26.75 8.89
C LEU A 464 -9.91 27.61 10.00
N SER A 465 -9.62 27.04 11.18
CA SER A 465 -8.90 27.76 12.22
C SER A 465 -7.39 27.64 12.00
N THR A 466 -6.74 28.73 11.61
CA THR A 466 -5.28 28.81 11.72
C THR A 466 -4.92 29.04 13.19
N GLY A 467 -4.26 28.08 13.83
CA GLY A 467 -3.53 28.36 15.07
C GLY A 467 -2.51 29.49 14.83
N ASP A 468 -2.16 30.23 15.88
CA ASP A 468 -1.46 31.54 15.92
C ASP A 468 -0.12 31.69 15.16
N SER A 469 0.32 30.72 14.37
CA SER A 469 1.60 30.71 13.66
C SER A 469 1.44 30.90 12.14
N GLY A 470 1.19 32.15 11.71
CA GLY A 470 1.71 32.78 10.48
C GLY A 470 1.82 32.01 9.14
N GLY A 471 1.09 30.91 8.91
CA GLY A 471 1.10 30.18 7.65
C GLY A 471 0.26 30.89 6.58
N ASN A 472 0.87 31.24 5.45
CA ASN A 472 0.14 31.71 4.28
C ASN A 472 -0.49 30.51 3.57
N ILE A 473 -1.82 30.44 3.56
CA ILE A 473 -2.55 29.58 2.62
C ILE A 473 -2.60 30.34 1.29
N ILE A 474 -1.82 29.89 0.30
CA ILE A 474 -1.88 30.43 -1.06
C ILE A 474 -2.96 29.65 -1.81
N MET A 475 -4.17 30.21 -1.88
CA MET A 475 -5.21 29.70 -2.77
C MET A 475 -5.00 30.29 -4.17
N ALA A 476 -4.54 29.48 -5.12
CA ALA A 476 -4.50 29.84 -6.53
C ALA A 476 -5.77 29.33 -7.21
N VAL A 477 -6.76 30.20 -7.41
CA VAL A 477 -7.97 29.86 -8.18
C VAL A 477 -7.72 30.28 -9.63
N ASN A 478 -7.42 29.32 -10.51
CA ASN A 478 -7.35 29.54 -11.95
C ASN A 478 -8.75 29.37 -12.56
N HIS A 479 -9.62 30.35 -12.38
CA HIS A 479 -10.87 30.45 -13.14
C HIS A 479 -11.13 31.91 -13.52
N GLU A 480 -11.68 32.13 -14.71
CA GLU A 480 -11.97 33.48 -15.23
C GLU A 480 -13.11 34.19 -14.46
N ASN A 481 -13.78 33.48 -13.54
CA ASN A 481 -14.82 34.05 -12.68
C ASN A 481 -15.07 33.16 -11.43
N PRO A 482 -14.35 33.32 -10.31
CA PRO A 482 -14.68 32.61 -9.09
C PRO A 482 -15.79 33.35 -8.35
N GLN A 483 -17.00 32.78 -8.32
CA GLN A 483 -17.98 33.15 -7.29
C GLN A 483 -17.64 32.40 -6.02
N ILE A 484 -17.21 33.13 -4.99
CA ILE A 484 -17.14 32.63 -3.63
C ILE A 484 -18.48 33.02 -3.00
N ASP A 485 -19.42 32.08 -2.95
CA ASP A 485 -20.71 32.29 -2.31
C ASP A 485 -20.57 31.99 -0.81
N LEU A 486 -20.62 33.03 0.02
CA LEU A 486 -20.60 32.93 1.47
C LEU A 486 -22.03 33.08 1.98
N SER A 487 -22.89 32.10 1.70
CA SER A 487 -24.29 32.18 2.07
C SER A 487 -24.56 31.80 3.54
N THR A 488 -25.22 32.74 4.22
CA THR A 488 -26.26 32.59 5.26
C THR A 488 -26.00 32.09 6.68
N GLU A 489 -24.83 31.55 7.08
CA GLU A 489 -24.61 31.14 8.50
C GLU A 489 -23.46 31.84 9.26
N LEU A 490 -23.09 33.07 8.88
CA LEU A 490 -22.05 33.85 9.58
C LEU A 490 -22.59 35.03 10.41
N ALA A 491 -23.67 34.83 11.18
CA ALA A 491 -24.17 35.88 12.09
C ALA A 491 -23.19 36.20 13.25
N ASN A 492 -22.21 35.33 13.52
CA ASN A 492 -21.26 35.48 14.64
C ASN A 492 -19.78 35.53 14.23
N LEU A 493 -19.46 35.61 12.94
CA LEU A 493 -18.09 35.93 12.54
C LEU A 493 -17.88 37.43 12.80
N VAL A 494 -17.22 37.75 13.90
CA VAL A 494 -16.61 39.06 14.08
C VAL A 494 -15.65 39.21 12.89
N ILE A 495 -16.06 39.97 11.88
CA ILE A 495 -15.19 40.34 10.75
C ILE A 495 -14.10 41.24 11.34
N GLY A 496 -13.08 40.60 11.89
CA GLY A 496 -11.83 41.25 12.26
C GLY A 496 -11.23 41.90 11.01
N MET A 497 -10.46 42.96 11.20
CA MET A 497 -9.89 43.77 10.13
C MET A 497 -9.06 42.90 9.16
N TYR A 498 -9.50 42.75 7.91
CA TYR A 498 -8.74 42.05 6.86
C TYR A 498 -8.10 43.04 5.89
N ASP A 499 -6.81 42.79 5.59
CA ASP A 499 -6.05 43.45 4.52
C ASP A 499 -5.94 42.49 3.33
N PHE A 500 -6.45 42.91 2.17
CA PHE A 500 -6.30 42.20 0.90
C PHE A 500 -5.25 42.90 0.04
N ILE A 501 -4.39 42.17 -0.67
CA ILE A 501 -3.45 42.75 -1.63
C ILE A 501 -3.88 42.34 -3.04
N PHE A 502 -4.40 43.28 -3.82
CA PHE A 502 -4.80 43.04 -5.20
C PHE A 502 -3.95 43.89 -6.14
N LYS A 503 -3.22 43.25 -7.07
CA LYS A 503 -2.32 43.91 -8.04
C LYS A 503 -1.33 44.90 -7.39
N GLY A 504 -0.77 44.53 -6.24
CA GLY A 504 0.20 45.33 -5.50
C GLY A 504 -0.38 46.53 -4.73
N ARG A 505 -1.70 46.66 -4.63
CA ARG A 505 -2.39 47.64 -3.78
C ARG A 505 -3.07 46.95 -2.62
N ARG A 506 -2.95 47.55 -1.43
CA ARG A 506 -3.68 47.09 -0.24
C ARG A 506 -5.11 47.63 -0.28
N THR A 507 -6.09 46.77 -0.04
CA THR A 507 -7.48 47.12 0.24
C THR A 507 -7.83 46.61 1.64
N ARG A 508 -8.29 47.50 2.52
CA ARG A 508 -8.74 47.15 3.87
C ARG A 508 -10.23 47.35 4.02
N ILE A 509 -10.90 46.51 4.78
CA ILE A 509 -12.31 46.71 5.13
C ILE A 509 -12.40 47.43 6.47
N SER A 510 -12.87 48.69 6.48
CA SER A 510 -13.04 49.48 7.72
C SER A 510 -13.89 50.75 7.49
N ASP A 511 -14.57 51.22 8.52
CA ASP A 511 -15.28 52.49 8.59
C ASP A 511 -14.40 53.68 9.06
N THR A 512 -13.26 53.38 9.66
CA THR A 512 -12.33 54.37 10.25
C THR A 512 -11.01 54.43 9.50
N GLU A 513 -10.30 55.55 9.64
CA GLU A 513 -8.95 55.66 9.09
C GLU A 513 -7.95 54.83 9.91
N PRO A 514 -6.92 54.23 9.29
CA PRO A 514 -5.95 53.42 9.98
C PRO A 514 -5.14 54.30 10.92
N THR A 515 -5.03 53.93 12.20
CA THR A 515 -4.13 54.62 13.14
C THR A 515 -2.70 54.10 13.08
N SER A 516 -2.47 52.97 12.40
CA SER A 516 -1.18 52.31 12.24
C SER A 516 -0.97 51.76 10.83
N GLY A 517 0.29 51.40 10.51
CA GLY A 517 0.66 50.70 9.28
C GLY A 517 1.20 51.61 8.17
N THR A 518 1.88 51.01 7.19
CA THR A 518 2.43 51.72 6.03
C THR A 518 1.51 51.57 4.82
N TRP A 519 1.16 52.69 4.20
CA TRP A 519 0.18 52.80 3.13
C TRP A 519 0.80 53.51 1.93
N ASN A 520 0.70 52.90 0.75
CA ASN A 520 1.13 53.49 -0.49
C ASN A 520 -0.03 54.25 -1.15
N LYS A 521 0.28 55.30 -1.91
CA LYS A 521 -0.69 55.99 -2.75
C LYS A 521 -1.43 54.98 -3.64
N GLY A 522 -2.76 55.01 -3.58
CA GLY A 522 -3.65 54.11 -4.30
C GLY A 522 -4.19 52.94 -3.48
N ASP A 523 -3.64 52.67 -2.29
CA ASP A 523 -4.25 51.74 -1.32
C ASP A 523 -5.65 52.24 -0.90
N ARG A 524 -6.57 51.32 -0.61
CA ARG A 524 -7.98 51.61 -0.37
C ARG A 524 -8.46 51.11 0.98
N ILE A 525 -9.49 51.76 1.47
CA ILE A 525 -10.30 51.34 2.61
C ILE A 525 -11.73 51.31 2.11
N ASP A 526 -12.35 50.14 2.10
CA ASP A 526 -13.72 49.96 1.66
C ASP A 526 -14.62 49.83 2.89
N ASN A 527 -15.69 50.62 2.92
CA ASN A 527 -16.69 50.59 3.97
C ASN A 527 -17.90 49.78 3.43
N PHE A 528 -18.24 48.69 4.11
CA PHE A 528 -19.32 47.79 3.70
C PHE A 528 -20.64 48.07 4.46
N THR A 529 -20.62 48.94 5.47
CA THR A 529 -21.80 49.31 6.28
C THR A 529 -22.28 50.72 5.94
N VAL A 530 -22.22 51.10 4.67
CA VAL A 530 -22.49 52.47 4.22
C VAL A 530 -23.99 52.67 4.07
N ALA A 531 -24.57 53.58 4.87
CA ALA A 531 -25.96 54.01 4.71
C ALA A 531 -26.17 54.84 3.42
N ALA A 532 -27.43 54.98 2.99
CA ALA A 532 -27.79 55.90 1.89
C ALA A 532 -27.24 57.32 2.15
N GLY A 533 -26.62 57.92 1.13
CA GLY A 533 -25.88 59.19 1.27
C GLY A 533 -24.45 59.07 1.81
N GLY A 534 -24.04 57.90 2.31
CA GLY A 534 -22.71 57.63 2.84
C GLY A 534 -21.63 57.47 1.76
N LYS A 535 -20.36 57.40 2.20
CA LYS A 535 -19.20 57.22 1.32
C LYS A 535 -18.78 55.76 1.24
N ILE A 536 -18.54 55.26 0.03
CA ILE A 536 -18.20 53.85 -0.24
C ILE A 536 -16.86 53.46 0.39
N GLY A 537 -15.92 54.41 0.50
CA GLY A 537 -14.64 54.14 1.13
C GLY A 537 -13.71 55.34 1.14
N LYS A 538 -12.43 55.07 1.37
CA LYS A 538 -11.33 56.03 1.32
C LYS A 538 -10.18 55.48 0.46
N VAL A 539 -9.44 56.36 -0.20
CA VAL A 539 -8.22 56.03 -0.95
C VAL A 539 -7.05 56.82 -0.41
N CYS A 540 -5.92 56.15 -0.22
CA CYS A 540 -4.66 56.78 0.16
C CYS A 540 -4.18 57.65 -1.01
N THR A 541 -4.17 58.96 -0.83
CA THR A 541 -3.75 59.94 -1.85
C THR A 541 -2.29 60.36 -1.70
N THR A 542 -1.76 60.26 -0.48
CA THR A 542 -0.36 60.51 -0.14
C THR A 542 0.16 59.33 0.69
N SER A 543 1.20 58.66 0.19
CA SER A 543 1.81 57.53 0.90
C SER A 543 2.34 57.96 2.27
N GLY A 544 2.29 57.08 3.24
CA GLY A 544 2.75 57.37 4.59
C GLY A 544 2.79 56.15 5.50
N THR A 545 3.32 56.34 6.70
CA THR A 545 3.28 55.38 7.79
C THR A 545 2.47 56.01 8.92
N ASN A 546 1.32 55.41 9.24
CA ASN A 546 0.47 55.86 10.33
C ASN A 546 1.02 55.30 11.65
N GLY A 547 0.94 56.11 12.71
CA GLY A 547 1.42 55.78 14.05
C GLY A 547 2.31 56.88 14.61
N THR A 548 2.90 56.62 15.78
CA THR A 548 3.84 57.54 16.44
C THR A 548 5.21 56.89 16.50
N LEU A 549 6.24 57.65 16.11
CA LEU A 549 7.64 57.28 16.30
C LEU A 549 8.21 58.15 17.41
N VAL A 550 8.57 57.56 18.54
CA VAL A 550 9.06 58.27 19.73
C VAL A 550 10.52 57.91 19.99
N GLY A 551 11.33 58.91 20.34
CA GLY A 551 12.71 58.69 20.79
C GLY A 551 13.73 58.40 19.68
N VAL A 552 13.34 58.54 18.41
CA VAL A 552 14.26 58.38 17.28
C VAL A 552 14.80 59.74 16.85
N THR A 553 16.12 59.86 16.88
CA THR A 553 16.87 61.01 16.34
C THR A 553 17.86 60.52 15.28
N GLY A 554 18.14 61.30 14.26
CA GLY A 554 19.09 60.93 13.22
C GLY A 554 19.93 62.08 12.69
N SER A 555 21.06 61.72 12.11
CA SER A 555 22.03 62.62 11.47
C SER A 555 22.15 62.26 10.00
N ILE A 556 22.09 63.27 9.13
CA ILE A 556 22.23 63.11 7.68
C ILE A 556 22.92 64.34 7.09
N THR A 557 23.79 64.11 6.11
CA THR A 557 24.51 65.18 5.40
C THR A 557 23.76 65.58 4.13
N LYS A 558 23.72 66.87 3.82
CA LYS A 558 23.19 67.37 2.54
C LYS A 558 23.81 66.61 1.37
N GLY A 559 22.97 66.14 0.46
CA GLY A 559 23.39 65.36 -0.71
C GLY A 559 23.52 63.85 -0.45
N SER A 560 23.39 63.38 0.80
CA SER A 560 23.38 61.94 1.13
C SER A 560 21.96 61.40 1.26
N ALA A 561 21.77 60.11 0.95
CA ALA A 561 20.56 59.35 1.26
C ALA A 561 20.74 58.45 2.50
N GLU A 562 21.88 58.51 3.18
CA GLU A 562 22.18 57.69 4.36
C GLU A 562 21.87 58.47 5.64
N LEU A 563 20.79 58.07 6.32
CA LEU A 563 20.41 58.58 7.63
C LEU A 563 20.96 57.65 8.71
N THR A 564 21.83 58.16 9.58
CA THR A 564 22.26 57.41 10.77
C THR A 564 21.35 57.75 11.93
N VAL A 565 20.63 56.78 12.49
CA VAL A 565 19.70 56.97 13.62
C VAL A 565 20.31 56.48 14.94
N ASN A 566 19.83 56.99 16.07
CA ASN A 566 20.22 56.49 17.40
C ASN A 566 19.68 55.09 17.70
N THR A 567 18.58 54.68 17.04
CA THR A 567 18.00 53.35 17.11
C THR A 567 17.16 53.07 15.87
N VAL A 568 17.19 51.83 15.39
CA VAL A 568 16.29 51.34 14.33
C VAL A 568 15.07 50.61 14.90
N ALA A 569 14.87 50.64 16.22
CA ALA A 569 13.67 50.08 16.83
C ALA A 569 12.43 50.75 16.21
N ASN A 570 11.60 49.94 15.56
CA ASN A 570 10.40 50.31 14.79
C ASN A 570 10.63 50.93 13.40
N LEU A 571 11.87 51.03 12.91
CA LEU A 571 12.13 51.43 11.51
C LEU A 571 12.33 50.20 10.64
N LYS A 572 11.60 50.13 9.52
CA LYS A 572 11.66 49.03 8.56
C LYS A 572 11.67 49.56 7.12
N ARG A 573 12.24 48.77 6.20
CA ARG A 573 12.15 49.02 4.76
C ARG A 573 10.67 49.22 4.35
N GLY A 574 10.41 50.25 3.56
CA GLY A 574 9.10 50.62 3.07
C GLY A 574 8.42 51.76 3.83
N MET A 575 8.83 52.07 5.06
CA MET A 575 8.23 53.12 5.88
C MET A 575 8.53 54.52 5.35
N TYR A 576 7.62 55.45 5.63
CA TYR A 576 7.72 56.87 5.27
C TYR A 576 7.97 57.72 6.52
N ILE A 577 9.05 58.50 6.50
CA ILE A 577 9.51 59.33 7.62
C ILE A 577 9.71 60.80 7.22
N THR A 578 9.74 61.67 8.21
CA THR A 578 10.23 63.05 8.13
C THR A 578 11.40 63.21 9.09
N ILE A 579 12.32 64.13 8.78
CA ILE A 579 13.49 64.44 9.61
C ILE A 579 13.47 65.95 9.84
N THR A 580 13.46 66.40 11.10
CA THR A 580 13.43 67.83 11.41
C THR A 580 14.60 68.56 10.73
N GLY A 581 14.30 69.60 9.95
CA GLY A 581 15.30 70.38 9.21
C GLY A 581 15.63 69.85 7.80
N VAL A 582 15.09 68.69 7.39
CA VAL A 582 15.17 68.18 6.01
C VAL A 582 13.78 68.29 5.36
N THR A 583 13.71 68.83 4.15
CA THR A 583 12.43 69.00 3.44
C THR A 583 11.97 67.69 2.79
N GLY A 584 10.67 67.45 2.85
CA GLY A 584 10.00 66.35 2.17
C GLY A 584 9.89 65.07 3.01
N VAL A 585 9.07 64.15 2.53
CA VAL A 585 8.91 62.81 3.08
C VAL A 585 9.94 61.88 2.47
N LYS A 586 10.53 61.01 3.27
CA LYS A 586 11.57 60.06 2.85
C LYS A 586 11.06 58.63 3.02
N LYS A 587 11.22 57.79 2.00
CA LYS A 587 10.93 56.36 2.11
C LYS A 587 12.20 55.58 2.44
N ILE A 588 12.14 54.70 3.44
CA ILE A 588 13.27 53.84 3.80
C ILE A 588 13.37 52.72 2.76
N THR A 589 14.47 52.68 2.00
CA THR A 589 14.72 51.66 0.96
C THR A 589 15.56 50.50 1.50
N ALA A 590 16.37 50.72 2.53
CA ALA A 590 17.14 49.69 3.24
C ALA A 590 17.43 50.11 4.70
N VAL A 591 17.70 49.13 5.56
CA VAL A 591 18.16 49.32 6.95
C VAL A 591 19.36 48.40 7.17
N ASN A 592 20.51 48.96 7.52
CA ASN A 592 21.74 48.23 7.81
C ASN A 592 22.39 48.76 9.10
N GLY A 593 22.31 48.00 10.18
CA GLY A 593 22.71 48.46 11.52
C GLY A 593 21.89 49.69 11.93
N LEU A 594 22.57 50.80 12.22
CA LEU A 594 21.96 52.09 12.56
C LEU A 594 21.75 53.02 11.35
N VAL A 595 22.05 52.55 10.14
CA VAL A 595 21.94 53.37 8.92
C VAL A 595 20.69 52.97 8.14
N CYS A 596 19.82 53.94 7.89
CA CYS A 596 18.68 53.83 6.98
C CYS A 596 19.02 54.50 5.64
N THR A 597 18.94 53.76 4.54
CA THR A 597 19.02 54.33 3.19
C THR A 597 17.64 54.87 2.79
N LEU A 598 17.59 56.10 2.30
CA LEU A 598 16.39 56.80 1.89
C LEU A 598 16.21 56.75 0.36
N ASP A 599 14.99 57.00 -0.11
CA ASP A 599 14.65 57.06 -1.54
C ASP A 599 15.16 58.31 -2.26
N SER A 600 15.57 59.34 -1.52
CA SER A 600 16.05 60.60 -2.07
C SER A 600 17.01 61.31 -1.12
N ASN A 601 18.03 61.98 -1.69
CA ASN A 601 19.06 62.69 -0.93
C ASN A 601 18.47 63.81 -0.04
N ALA A 602 19.08 64.06 1.11
CA ALA A 602 18.73 65.18 1.98
C ALA A 602 19.13 66.52 1.35
N ASN A 603 18.30 67.55 1.54
CA ASN A 603 18.57 68.90 1.06
C ASN A 603 19.31 69.78 2.08
N ALA A 604 19.47 69.30 3.31
CA ALA A 604 20.15 69.97 4.41
C ALA A 604 21.00 68.97 5.22
N THR A 605 22.01 69.48 5.92
CA THR A 605 22.78 68.72 6.91
C THR A 605 22.18 68.97 8.28
N VAL A 606 21.81 67.89 8.97
CA VAL A 606 21.29 67.94 10.35
C VAL A 606 21.96 66.88 11.21
N THR A 607 22.12 67.15 12.51
CA THR A 607 22.74 66.24 13.48
C THR A 607 21.78 66.03 14.64
N GLY A 608 21.47 64.77 14.97
CA GLY A 608 20.57 64.43 16.08
C GLY A 608 19.15 64.98 15.93
N ALA A 609 18.68 65.23 14.69
CA ALA A 609 17.34 65.75 14.43
C ALA A 609 16.27 64.71 14.71
N ALA A 610 15.10 65.13 15.21
CA ALA A 610 13.99 64.22 15.45
C ALA A 610 13.52 63.58 14.14
N VAL A 611 13.27 62.27 14.19
CA VAL A 611 12.70 61.49 13.10
C VAL A 611 11.29 61.08 13.50
N ALA A 612 10.32 61.37 12.63
CA ALA A 612 8.92 61.05 12.86
C ALA A 612 8.35 60.29 11.66
N TYR A 613 7.31 59.47 11.86
CA TYR A 613 6.57 58.95 10.72
C TYR A 613 5.85 60.09 9.98
N SER A 614 5.81 59.98 8.65
CA SER A 614 4.93 60.82 7.83
C SER A 614 3.58 60.11 7.68
N PRO A 615 2.47 60.63 8.23
CA PRO A 615 1.19 59.96 8.11
C PRO A 615 0.71 59.90 6.67
N ALA A 616 0.02 58.82 6.32
CA ALA A 616 -0.68 58.67 5.05
C ALA A 616 -1.93 59.54 5.04
N VAL A 617 -2.27 60.10 3.87
CA VAL A 617 -3.45 60.97 3.73
C VAL A 617 -4.52 60.25 2.94
N PHE A 618 -5.68 60.05 3.56
CA PHE A 618 -6.83 59.41 2.95
C PHE A 618 -7.86 60.44 2.46
N LYS A 619 -8.52 60.15 1.35
CA LYS A 619 -9.66 60.91 0.83
C LYS A 619 -10.83 59.97 0.57
N THR A 620 -12.03 60.39 0.93
CA THR A 620 -13.26 59.61 0.70
C THR A 620 -13.56 59.50 -0.79
N TRP A 621 -14.10 58.36 -1.23
CA TRP A 621 -14.57 58.13 -2.60
C TRP A 621 -15.90 57.37 -2.62
N GLY A 622 -16.64 57.55 -3.71
CA GLY A 622 -17.97 56.98 -3.90
C GLY A 622 -19.02 57.63 -2.99
N THR A 623 -20.19 57.99 -3.51
CA THR A 623 -21.35 58.37 -2.69
C THR A 623 -22.48 57.44 -3.10
N ILE A 624 -23.15 56.82 -2.13
CA ILE A 624 -24.33 56.02 -2.39
C ILE A 624 -25.50 56.99 -2.56
N ASN A 625 -26.11 57.04 -3.74
CA ASN A 625 -27.29 57.87 -3.97
C ASN A 625 -28.43 57.42 -3.06
N THR A 626 -29.20 58.39 -2.58
CA THR A 626 -30.39 58.18 -1.75
C THR A 626 -31.53 57.54 -2.51
#